data_AF-A0A239J978-F1
#
_entry.id   AF-A0A239J978-F1
#
_cell.length_a   1.000
_cell.length_b   1.000
_cell.length_c   1.000
_cell.angle_alpha   90.00
_cell.angle_beta   90.00
_cell.angle_gamma   90.00
#
_symmetry.space_group_name_H-M   'P 1'
#
loop_
_entity.id
_entity.type
_entity.pdbx_description
1 polymer ?
#
loop_
_entity_poly.entity_id
_entity_poly.type
_entity_poly.pdbx_seq_one_letter_code
_entity_poly.pdbx_strand_id
1 'polypeptide(L)'
;MPAPARAPRHQAPSAVKAKKPARKSIPNKILNVLWGRSAGHCQYTGCNKLLIGEQISGARNANKSYIAHIVGDSAYGPRGDPVLSPLLARDPDNLMLVCDEHHRVIDREMVDQHSVGVLREMKQRHEARIRIVTDIDEDLGTHVIRYAARIGTNESPVAKDAVKWSLLPDSYPLDDGWIDLDLATLELPDHEPEFWTVQLRNLRNGFAEKVRGRMERQDIRRLAVFALGPMPLLFELGRLISDIATAEVRQLLRDPKGWKWDPRATVLEYDVRRPNNTGGPVALKLELSAEISDERIRTTLPADAAIWSIAAAGAHNDVMRRPEDLAAFAKLFRKTLDDIKVAHGENVVVNVFPAVPVSAAVEAGRAWQPKAHPTLRIFDQNKKLGGFFFAHELKHTS
;
A
#
# COMPACT_ATOMS: atom_id res chain seq x y z
N MET A 1 -78.64 -53.32 6.48
CA MET A 1 -77.67 -54.08 5.65
C MET A 1 -76.26 -53.69 6.09
N PRO A 2 -75.38 -54.65 6.44
CA PRO A 2 -74.07 -54.35 7.01
C PRO A 2 -73.03 -54.06 5.92
N ALA A 3 -72.06 -53.18 6.22
CA ALA A 3 -70.93 -52.85 5.35
C ALA A 3 -69.84 -53.95 5.35
N PRO A 4 -69.07 -54.15 4.26
CA PRO A 4 -68.16 -55.29 4.15
C PRO A 4 -66.84 -55.07 4.88
N ALA A 5 -66.31 -56.16 5.44
CA ALA A 5 -65.03 -56.23 6.14
C ALA A 5 -63.83 -56.03 5.20
N ARG A 6 -62.83 -55.25 5.63
CA ARG A 6 -61.55 -55.04 4.94
C ARG A 6 -60.59 -56.21 5.21
N ALA A 7 -59.99 -56.76 4.15
CA ALA A 7 -58.94 -57.78 4.21
C ALA A 7 -57.60 -57.22 4.74
N PRO A 8 -56.73 -58.06 5.36
CA PRO A 8 -55.47 -57.62 5.94
C PRO A 8 -54.40 -57.41 4.86
N ARG A 9 -53.61 -56.33 4.98
CA ARG A 9 -52.46 -56.06 4.11
C ARG A 9 -51.24 -56.86 4.58
N HIS A 10 -50.67 -57.65 3.68
CA HIS A 10 -49.34 -58.27 3.85
C HIS A 10 -48.25 -57.18 3.98
N GLN A 11 -47.45 -57.25 5.04
CA GLN A 11 -46.21 -56.48 5.16
C GLN A 11 -45.07 -57.24 4.49
N ALA A 12 -44.40 -56.59 3.53
CA ALA A 12 -43.12 -57.05 2.98
C ALA A 12 -41.98 -56.74 3.97
N PRO A 13 -40.95 -57.59 4.09
CA PRO A 13 -39.86 -57.40 5.05
C PRO A 13 -39.02 -56.17 4.67
N SER A 14 -38.69 -55.36 5.68
CA SER A 14 -37.84 -54.17 5.52
C SER A 14 -36.39 -54.57 5.24
N ALA A 15 -35.83 -54.05 4.15
CA ALA A 15 -34.42 -54.19 3.85
C ALA A 15 -33.59 -53.45 4.91
N VAL A 16 -32.69 -54.18 5.58
CA VAL A 16 -31.73 -53.64 6.55
C VAL A 16 -30.77 -52.71 5.81
N LYS A 17 -30.88 -51.40 6.04
CA LYS A 17 -29.91 -50.41 5.55
C LYS A 17 -28.56 -50.66 6.23
N ALA A 18 -27.53 -50.98 5.43
CA ALA A 18 -26.16 -51.08 5.91
C ALA A 18 -25.72 -49.75 6.57
N LYS A 19 -25.24 -49.82 7.82
CA LYS A 19 -24.66 -48.67 8.54
C LYS A 19 -23.44 -48.18 7.76
N LYS A 20 -23.44 -46.91 7.32
CA LYS A 20 -22.23 -46.24 6.83
C LYS A 20 -21.14 -46.34 7.91
N PRO A 21 -19.90 -46.72 7.57
CA PRO A 21 -18.81 -46.73 8.54
C PRO A 21 -18.66 -45.34 9.16
N ALA A 22 -18.49 -45.30 10.48
CA ALA A 22 -18.29 -44.04 11.20
C ALA A 22 -17.00 -43.37 10.69
N ARG A 23 -17.08 -42.07 10.39
CA ARG A 23 -15.93 -41.23 10.01
C ARG A 23 -14.83 -41.44 11.05
N LYS A 24 -13.62 -41.81 10.61
CA LYS A 24 -12.50 -41.99 11.53
C LYS A 24 -12.14 -40.63 12.12
N SER A 25 -12.02 -40.56 13.44
CA SER A 25 -11.59 -39.33 14.10
C SER A 25 -10.18 -38.94 13.64
N ILE A 26 -9.97 -37.65 13.36
CA ILE A 26 -8.68 -37.07 12.99
C ILE A 26 -7.93 -36.75 14.28
N PRO A 27 -6.69 -37.26 14.48
CA PRO A 27 -5.95 -37.00 15.72
C PRO A 27 -5.68 -35.52 15.96
N ASN A 28 -5.69 -35.09 17.22
CA ASN A 28 -5.44 -33.68 17.60
C ASN A 28 -4.12 -33.12 17.04
N LYS A 29 -3.05 -33.93 16.95
CA LYS A 29 -1.78 -33.51 16.35
C LYS A 29 -1.95 -33.05 14.89
N ILE A 30 -2.78 -33.74 14.13
CA ILE A 30 -3.07 -33.41 12.73
C ILE A 30 -3.95 -32.16 12.65
N LEU A 31 -4.94 -32.05 13.54
CA LEU A 31 -5.78 -30.86 13.65
C LEU A 31 -4.93 -29.62 13.95
N ASN A 32 -3.99 -29.70 14.89
CA ASN A 32 -3.11 -28.59 15.25
C ASN A 32 -2.27 -28.13 14.05
N VAL A 33 -1.75 -29.07 13.24
CA VAL A 33 -1.01 -28.73 12.01
C VAL A 33 -1.93 -28.02 11.01
N LEU A 34 -3.14 -28.54 10.78
CA LEU A 34 -4.10 -27.94 9.86
C LEU A 34 -4.49 -26.52 10.30
N TRP A 35 -4.81 -26.35 11.58
CA TRP A 35 -5.15 -25.06 12.18
C TRP A 35 -4.01 -24.06 12.10
N GLY A 36 -2.79 -24.48 12.44
CA GLY A 36 -1.58 -23.65 12.36
C GLY A 36 -1.31 -23.16 10.94
N ARG A 37 -1.35 -24.06 9.94
CA ARG A 37 -1.13 -23.69 8.53
C ARG A 37 -2.24 -22.84 7.93
N SER A 38 -3.46 -22.94 8.46
CA SER A 38 -4.61 -22.15 8.00
C SER A 38 -4.76 -20.81 8.71
N ALA A 39 -4.03 -20.59 9.81
CA ALA A 39 -4.23 -19.50 10.77
C ALA A 39 -5.70 -19.36 11.23
N GLY A 40 -6.44 -20.48 11.27
CA GLY A 40 -7.87 -20.48 11.60
C GLY A 40 -8.81 -19.80 10.61
N HIS A 41 -8.35 -19.53 9.39
CA HIS A 41 -9.18 -19.00 8.30
C HIS A 41 -9.63 -20.10 7.33
N CYS A 42 -10.81 -19.92 6.72
CA CYS A 42 -11.31 -20.78 5.66
C CYS A 42 -10.36 -20.78 4.45
N GLN A 43 -9.93 -21.97 4.03
CA GLN A 43 -8.99 -22.20 2.91
C GLN A 43 -9.66 -22.21 1.53
N TYR A 44 -10.97 -22.00 1.46
CA TYR A 44 -11.67 -21.86 0.18
C TYR A 44 -11.26 -20.56 -0.52
N THR A 45 -10.98 -20.63 -1.83
CA THR A 45 -10.51 -19.48 -2.60
C THR A 45 -11.54 -18.35 -2.59
N GLY A 46 -11.13 -17.16 -2.14
CA GLY A 46 -12.00 -15.98 -2.04
C GLY A 46 -12.76 -15.82 -0.72
N CYS A 47 -12.70 -16.78 0.22
CA CYS A 47 -13.42 -16.68 1.50
C CYS A 47 -12.63 -15.98 2.61
N ASN A 48 -11.52 -16.58 3.08
CA ASN A 48 -10.69 -16.07 4.18
C ASN A 48 -11.45 -15.74 5.49
N LYS A 49 -12.63 -16.30 5.73
CA LYS A 49 -13.41 -16.06 6.97
C LYS A 49 -12.70 -16.64 8.19
N LEU A 50 -12.59 -15.88 9.28
CA LEU A 50 -12.11 -16.38 10.56
C LEU A 50 -13.12 -17.37 11.17
N LEU A 51 -12.64 -18.58 11.48
CA LEU A 51 -13.47 -19.70 11.92
C LEU A 51 -13.53 -19.84 13.45
N ILE A 52 -12.82 -18.99 14.18
CA ILE A 52 -12.86 -18.91 15.65
C ILE A 52 -13.65 -17.67 16.07
N GLY A 53 -14.53 -17.85 17.04
CA GLY A 53 -15.32 -16.80 17.66
C GLY A 53 -16.51 -16.36 16.82
N GLU A 54 -17.52 -15.78 17.45
CA GLU A 54 -18.66 -15.19 16.79
C GLU A 54 -19.03 -13.90 17.51
N GLN A 55 -19.03 -12.77 16.78
CA GLN A 55 -19.10 -11.44 17.37
C GLN A 55 -20.52 -11.09 17.82
N ILE A 56 -21.55 -11.52 17.08
CA ILE A 56 -22.93 -11.11 17.31
C ILE A 56 -23.50 -11.74 18.59
N SER A 57 -23.25 -13.03 18.79
CA SER A 57 -23.64 -13.80 19.98
C SER A 57 -22.66 -13.64 21.15
N GLY A 58 -21.49 -13.04 20.92
CA GLY A 58 -20.42 -12.93 21.90
C GLY A 58 -19.71 -14.25 22.21
N ALA A 59 -19.95 -15.33 21.44
CA ALA A 59 -19.32 -16.63 21.61
C ALA A 59 -17.86 -16.62 21.14
N ARG A 60 -16.97 -15.99 21.92
CA ARG A 60 -15.55 -15.72 21.57
C ARG A 60 -14.74 -16.98 21.22
N ASN A 61 -15.09 -18.13 21.78
CA ASN A 61 -14.39 -19.40 21.59
C ASN A 61 -15.12 -20.38 20.65
N ALA A 62 -16.17 -19.94 19.95
CA ALA A 62 -16.92 -20.80 19.04
C ALA A 62 -16.03 -21.30 17.90
N ASN A 63 -15.90 -22.62 17.74
CA ASN A 63 -15.27 -23.23 16.57
C ASN A 63 -16.33 -23.47 15.48
N LYS A 64 -16.25 -22.69 14.41
CA LYS A 64 -17.18 -22.73 13.27
C LYS A 64 -16.56 -23.43 12.04
N SER A 65 -15.47 -24.17 12.25
CA SER A 65 -14.76 -24.85 11.17
C SER A 65 -15.33 -26.22 10.88
N TYR A 66 -15.13 -26.64 9.64
CA TYR A 66 -15.29 -28.00 9.17
C TYR A 66 -13.99 -28.44 8.50
N ILE A 67 -13.81 -29.76 8.44
CA ILE A 67 -12.66 -30.36 7.79
C ILE A 67 -13.16 -31.05 6.54
N ALA A 68 -12.77 -30.51 5.38
CA ALA A 68 -13.01 -31.12 4.09
C ALA A 68 -11.82 -32.01 3.71
N HIS A 69 -12.12 -33.16 3.13
CA HIS A 69 -11.13 -34.06 2.54
C HIS A 69 -10.94 -33.72 1.07
N ILE A 70 -9.70 -33.52 0.63
CA ILE A 70 -9.34 -33.31 -0.76
C ILE A 70 -9.61 -34.59 -1.56
N VAL A 71 -8.92 -35.67 -1.19
CA VAL A 71 -9.27 -37.06 -1.54
C VAL A 71 -10.16 -37.57 -0.42
N GLY A 72 -11.38 -38.01 -0.77
CA GLY A 72 -12.44 -38.32 0.19
C GLY A 72 -12.02 -39.34 1.26
N ASP A 73 -12.59 -39.26 2.46
CA ASP A 73 -12.32 -40.20 3.56
C ASP A 73 -12.77 -41.65 3.27
N SER A 74 -13.71 -41.81 2.34
CA SER A 74 -14.26 -43.09 1.90
C SER A 74 -14.09 -43.26 0.40
N ALA A 75 -13.78 -44.48 -0.04
CA ALA A 75 -13.70 -44.86 -1.45
C ALA A 75 -14.99 -44.56 -2.24
N TYR A 76 -16.14 -44.49 -1.55
CA TYR A 76 -17.45 -44.22 -2.15
C TYR A 76 -17.95 -42.79 -1.91
N GLY A 77 -17.13 -41.94 -1.28
CA GLY A 77 -17.44 -40.53 -1.05
C GLY A 77 -17.07 -39.64 -2.24
N PRO A 78 -17.38 -38.34 -2.18
CA PRO A 78 -16.88 -37.36 -3.14
C PRO A 78 -15.36 -37.48 -3.25
N ARG A 79 -14.87 -37.70 -4.49
CA ARG A 79 -13.43 -37.89 -4.79
C ARG A 79 -12.78 -39.02 -3.98
N GLY A 80 -13.56 -40.03 -3.64
CA GLY A 80 -13.10 -41.25 -2.99
C GLY A 80 -12.22 -42.09 -3.91
N ASP A 81 -11.21 -42.72 -3.34
CA ASP A 81 -10.31 -43.63 -4.03
C ASP A 81 -10.06 -44.86 -3.14
N PRO A 82 -10.24 -46.10 -3.64
CA PRO A 82 -10.07 -47.32 -2.85
C PRO A 82 -8.69 -47.47 -2.18
N VAL A 83 -7.64 -46.91 -2.77
CA VAL A 83 -6.26 -47.00 -2.30
C VAL A 83 -5.87 -45.75 -1.51
N LEU A 84 -6.15 -44.55 -2.06
CA LEU A 84 -5.69 -43.30 -1.48
C LEU A 84 -6.55 -42.85 -0.30
N SER A 85 -7.86 -43.11 -0.28
CA SER A 85 -8.73 -42.67 0.81
C SER A 85 -8.26 -43.18 2.18
N PRO A 86 -7.97 -44.49 2.38
CA PRO A 86 -7.47 -44.97 3.67
C PRO A 86 -6.09 -44.41 4.04
N LEU A 87 -5.22 -44.16 3.06
CA LEU A 87 -3.85 -43.68 3.27
C LEU A 87 -3.83 -42.19 3.67
N LEU A 88 -4.65 -41.38 3.01
CA LEU A 88 -4.62 -39.92 3.12
C LEU A 88 -5.67 -39.36 4.10
N ALA A 89 -6.57 -40.19 4.64
CA ALA A 89 -7.65 -39.75 5.54
C ALA A 89 -7.18 -38.92 6.75
N ARG A 90 -5.92 -39.10 7.17
CA ARG A 90 -5.30 -38.41 8.32
C ARG A 90 -4.06 -37.60 7.94
N ASP A 91 -3.83 -37.39 6.65
CA ASP A 91 -2.72 -36.59 6.16
C ASP A 91 -3.13 -35.10 6.17
N PRO A 92 -2.43 -34.21 6.89
CA PRO A 92 -2.75 -32.78 6.90
C PRO A 92 -2.67 -32.13 5.51
N ASP A 93 -1.91 -32.71 4.57
CA ASP A 93 -1.82 -32.22 3.19
C ASP A 93 -3.09 -32.58 2.38
N ASN A 94 -3.87 -33.56 2.84
CA ASN A 94 -5.15 -33.98 2.25
C ASN A 94 -6.38 -33.34 2.94
N LEU A 95 -6.17 -32.54 3.98
CA LEU A 95 -7.25 -31.93 4.77
C LEU A 95 -7.30 -30.42 4.53
N MET A 96 -8.52 -29.87 4.45
CA MET A 96 -8.75 -28.43 4.36
C MET A 96 -9.62 -27.93 5.50
N LEU A 97 -9.24 -26.79 6.09
CA LEU A 97 -10.07 -26.08 7.06
C LEU A 97 -11.01 -25.13 6.32
N VAL A 98 -12.31 -25.33 6.45
CA VAL A 98 -13.33 -24.55 5.71
C VAL A 98 -14.50 -24.14 6.62
N CYS A 99 -15.28 -23.13 6.24
CA CYS A 99 -16.54 -22.82 6.91
C CYS A 99 -17.65 -23.81 6.49
N ASP A 100 -18.78 -23.78 7.20
CA ASP A 100 -19.98 -24.59 6.91
C ASP A 100 -20.42 -24.52 5.44
N GLU A 101 -20.56 -23.29 4.93
CA GLU A 101 -20.99 -22.99 3.57
C GLU A 101 -20.07 -23.66 2.54
N HIS A 102 -18.76 -23.42 2.64
CA HIS A 102 -17.80 -23.97 1.68
C HIS A 102 -17.59 -25.48 1.85
N HIS A 103 -17.71 -26.02 3.06
CA HIS A 103 -17.73 -27.48 3.25
C HIS A 103 -18.90 -28.12 2.49
N ARG A 104 -20.09 -27.51 2.54
CA ARG A 104 -21.26 -27.98 1.80
C ARG A 104 -21.08 -27.84 0.28
N VAL A 105 -20.50 -26.74 -0.19
CA VAL A 105 -20.20 -26.51 -1.61
C VAL A 105 -19.27 -27.60 -2.16
N ILE A 106 -18.16 -27.88 -1.46
CA ILE A 106 -17.14 -28.84 -1.90
C ILE A 106 -17.68 -30.28 -1.97
N ASP A 107 -18.47 -30.68 -0.97
CA ASP A 107 -18.85 -32.09 -0.78
C ASP A 107 -20.27 -32.45 -1.27
N ARG A 108 -21.10 -31.46 -1.64
CA ARG A 108 -22.50 -31.71 -2.03
C ARG A 108 -22.96 -30.94 -3.25
N GLU A 109 -22.81 -29.62 -3.23
CA GLU A 109 -23.49 -28.76 -4.22
C GLU A 109 -22.72 -28.67 -5.54
N MET A 110 -21.38 -28.66 -5.51
CA MET A 110 -20.53 -28.45 -6.69
C MET A 110 -19.36 -29.44 -6.76
N VAL A 111 -19.61 -30.71 -6.45
CA VAL A 111 -18.56 -31.76 -6.37
C VAL A 111 -17.71 -31.83 -7.64
N ASP A 112 -18.33 -31.75 -8.82
CA ASP A 112 -17.65 -31.85 -10.11
C ASP A 112 -16.70 -30.67 -10.39
N GLN A 113 -16.97 -29.51 -9.81
CA GLN A 113 -16.12 -28.31 -9.93
C GLN A 113 -14.97 -28.30 -8.91
N HIS A 114 -15.00 -29.19 -7.91
CA HIS A 114 -14.04 -29.24 -6.81
C HIS A 114 -13.17 -30.48 -6.90
N SER A 115 -12.51 -30.69 -8.04
CA SER A 115 -11.58 -31.82 -8.21
C SER A 115 -10.45 -31.80 -7.18
N VAL A 116 -9.78 -32.94 -7.00
CA VAL A 116 -8.59 -33.07 -6.13
C VAL A 116 -7.53 -32.01 -6.46
N GLY A 117 -7.29 -31.74 -7.74
CA GLY A 117 -6.32 -30.75 -8.19
C GLY A 117 -6.70 -29.33 -7.76
N VAL A 118 -7.97 -28.95 -7.98
CA VAL A 118 -8.51 -27.64 -7.59
C VAL A 118 -8.37 -27.43 -6.08
N LEU A 119 -8.83 -28.38 -5.26
CA LEU A 119 -8.77 -28.27 -3.80
C LEU A 119 -7.33 -28.20 -3.27
N ARG A 120 -6.40 -28.97 -3.86
CA ARG A 120 -4.96 -28.87 -3.54
C ARG A 120 -4.43 -27.47 -3.84
N GLU A 121 -4.76 -26.91 -5.00
CA GLU A 121 -4.33 -25.57 -5.38
C GLU A 121 -4.89 -24.50 -4.43
N MET A 122 -6.18 -24.59 -4.05
CA MET A 122 -6.80 -23.70 -3.07
C MET A 122 -6.04 -23.73 -1.74
N LYS A 123 -5.78 -24.93 -1.21
CA LYS A 123 -5.03 -25.14 0.04
C LYS A 123 -3.62 -24.59 -0.05
N GLN A 124 -2.86 -24.97 -1.08
CA GLN A 124 -1.48 -24.54 -1.26
C GLN A 124 -1.37 -23.02 -1.37
N ARG A 125 -2.27 -22.37 -2.13
CA ARG A 125 -2.32 -20.92 -2.24
C ARG A 125 -2.63 -20.25 -0.91
N HIS A 126 -3.56 -20.79 -0.13
CA HIS A 126 -3.88 -20.28 1.20
C HIS A 126 -2.69 -20.39 2.15
N GLU A 127 -2.11 -21.58 2.27
CA GLU A 127 -1.01 -21.84 3.21
C GLU A 127 0.26 -21.08 2.83
N ALA A 128 0.56 -20.94 1.53
CA ALA A 128 1.67 -20.12 1.05
C ALA A 128 1.47 -18.65 1.44
N ARG A 129 0.25 -18.10 1.27
CA ARG A 129 -0.07 -16.73 1.67
C ARG A 129 0.02 -16.54 3.19
N ILE A 130 -0.51 -17.48 4.00
CA ILE A 130 -0.39 -17.41 5.47
C ILE A 130 1.09 -17.37 5.85
N ARG A 131 1.88 -18.32 5.36
CA ARG A 131 3.33 -18.38 5.62
C ARG A 131 4.04 -17.06 5.26
N ILE A 132 3.83 -16.53 4.05
CA ILE A 132 4.43 -15.24 3.63
C ILE A 132 4.09 -14.10 4.61
N VAL A 133 2.84 -14.02 5.09
CA VAL A 133 2.41 -12.93 5.97
C VAL A 133 2.83 -13.15 7.42
N THR A 134 2.94 -14.41 7.87
CA THR A 134 3.35 -14.74 9.24
C THR A 134 4.86 -14.84 9.43
N ASP A 135 5.63 -14.97 8.34
CA ASP A 135 7.10 -15.00 8.34
C ASP A 135 7.71 -13.59 8.32
N ILE A 136 6.89 -12.53 8.34
CA ILE A 136 7.37 -11.15 8.40
C ILE A 136 8.00 -10.91 9.78
N ASP A 137 9.30 -10.59 9.81
CA ASP A 137 10.07 -10.39 11.04
C ASP A 137 9.57 -9.18 11.84
N GLU A 138 9.63 -9.27 13.18
CA GLU A 138 9.22 -8.19 14.08
C GLU A 138 10.01 -6.89 13.85
N ASP A 139 11.25 -6.99 13.34
CA ASP A 139 12.10 -5.83 13.03
C ASP A 139 11.64 -5.04 11.77
N LEU A 140 10.72 -5.60 10.98
CA LEU A 140 10.09 -4.95 9.82
C LEU A 140 8.87 -4.10 10.21
N GLY A 141 8.57 -3.99 11.51
CA GLY A 141 7.64 -3.03 12.06
C GLY A 141 7.95 -1.60 11.61
N THR A 142 6.96 -0.95 11.00
CA THR A 142 7.12 0.33 10.32
C THR A 142 6.25 1.41 10.95
N HIS A 143 6.85 2.54 11.29
CA HIS A 143 6.09 3.76 11.57
C HIS A 143 5.62 4.38 10.26
N VAL A 144 4.37 4.86 10.24
CA VAL A 144 3.75 5.41 9.04
C VAL A 144 3.44 6.89 9.27
N ILE A 145 4.06 7.77 8.49
CA ILE A 145 3.60 9.14 8.35
C ILE A 145 2.50 9.19 7.31
N ARG A 146 1.34 9.70 7.71
CA ARG A 146 0.29 10.13 6.80
C ARG A 146 0.20 11.65 6.81
N TYR A 147 0.28 12.25 5.64
CA TYR A 147 0.16 13.68 5.48
C TYR A 147 -0.79 13.99 4.32
N ALA A 148 -1.95 14.53 4.63
CA ALA A 148 -2.87 15.06 3.64
C ALA A 148 -3.09 16.58 3.85
N ALA A 149 -2.84 17.36 2.80
CA ALA A 149 -3.28 18.74 2.67
C ALA A 149 -4.22 18.83 1.47
N ARG A 150 -5.25 19.69 1.56
CA ARG A 150 -6.18 19.89 0.44
C ARG A 150 -5.44 20.34 -0.81
N ILE A 151 -5.77 19.73 -1.94
CA ILE A 151 -5.39 20.18 -3.28
C ILE A 151 -6.68 20.61 -3.97
N GLY A 152 -6.98 21.90 -3.98
CA GLY A 152 -8.29 22.40 -4.41
C GLY A 152 -9.44 21.90 -3.54
N THR A 153 -10.50 21.35 -4.14
CA THR A 153 -11.71 20.84 -3.46
C THR A 153 -11.65 19.35 -3.09
N ASN A 154 -10.59 18.63 -3.46
CA ASN A 154 -10.53 17.18 -3.29
C ASN A 154 -9.91 16.81 -1.93
N GLU A 155 -10.71 16.18 -1.09
CA GLU A 155 -10.19 15.37 0.02
C GLU A 155 -9.78 14.01 -0.53
N SER A 156 -8.51 13.66 -0.45
CA SER A 156 -8.07 12.28 -0.61
C SER A 156 -7.32 11.88 0.65
N PRO A 157 -8.03 11.43 1.69
CA PRO A 157 -7.36 10.89 2.86
C PRO A 157 -6.55 9.66 2.46
N VAL A 158 -5.36 9.54 3.03
CA VAL A 158 -4.53 8.34 2.92
C VAL A 158 -5.19 7.24 3.78
N ALA A 159 -5.99 6.38 3.14
CA ALA A 159 -6.72 5.32 3.84
C ALA A 159 -5.78 4.29 4.48
N LYS A 160 -5.99 3.97 5.78
CA LYS A 160 -5.13 3.04 6.54
C LYS A 160 -5.04 1.66 5.90
N ASP A 161 -6.14 1.12 5.38
CA ASP A 161 -6.13 -0.18 4.73
C ASP A 161 -5.28 -0.18 3.45
N ALA A 162 -5.37 0.87 2.64
CA ALA A 162 -4.56 1.00 1.43
C ALA A 162 -3.06 1.08 1.76
N VAL A 163 -2.70 1.78 2.85
CA VAL A 163 -1.33 1.81 3.39
C VAL A 163 -0.90 0.41 3.80
N LYS A 164 -1.67 -0.24 4.68
CA LYS A 164 -1.34 -1.58 5.21
C LYS A 164 -1.09 -2.58 4.09
N TRP A 165 -1.97 -2.63 3.10
CA TRP A 165 -1.83 -3.56 1.97
C TRP A 165 -0.69 -3.22 1.01
N SER A 166 -0.22 -1.96 0.98
CA SER A 166 0.92 -1.55 0.18
C SER A 166 2.27 -1.95 0.77
N LEU A 167 2.36 -2.06 2.10
CA LEU A 167 3.59 -2.43 2.81
C LEU A 167 3.83 -3.95 2.79
N LEU A 168 2.77 -4.74 2.77
CA LEU A 168 2.87 -6.20 2.80
C LEU A 168 3.35 -6.80 1.46
N PRO A 169 4.21 -7.82 1.49
CA PRO A 169 4.75 -8.51 2.69
C PRO A 169 6.08 -7.93 3.21
N ASP A 170 6.61 -6.88 2.58
CA ASP A 170 7.98 -6.39 2.84
C ASP A 170 8.11 -5.71 4.22
N SER A 171 7.01 -5.22 4.76
CA SER A 171 6.91 -4.63 6.10
C SER A 171 5.45 -4.54 6.55
N TYR A 172 5.22 -4.14 7.80
CA TYR A 172 3.88 -3.93 8.33
C TYR A 172 3.81 -2.68 9.22
N PRO A 173 2.66 -1.99 9.28
CA PRO A 173 2.49 -0.87 10.18
C PRO A 173 2.41 -1.38 11.63
N LEU A 174 3.17 -0.74 12.54
CA LEU A 174 3.01 -0.97 13.97
C LEU A 174 1.65 -0.45 14.45
N ASP A 175 1.05 -1.10 15.45
CA ASP A 175 -0.26 -0.70 15.98
C ASP A 175 -0.25 0.74 16.55
N ASP A 176 0.84 1.13 17.22
CA ASP A 176 1.10 2.47 17.73
C ASP A 176 2.00 3.32 16.81
N GLY A 177 2.33 2.81 15.61
CA GLY A 177 3.24 3.44 14.66
C GLY A 177 2.60 4.46 13.73
N TRP A 178 1.30 4.75 13.87
CA TRP A 178 0.59 5.69 12.99
C TRP A 178 0.85 7.13 13.40
N ILE A 179 1.37 7.92 12.48
CA ILE A 179 1.72 9.34 12.68
C ILE A 179 0.95 10.19 11.69
N ASP A 180 -0.18 10.72 12.14
CA ASP A 180 -1.00 11.62 11.33
C ASP A 180 -0.50 13.06 11.49
N LEU A 181 0.09 13.58 10.43
CA LEU A 181 0.47 14.99 10.27
C LEU A 181 -0.63 15.80 9.57
N ASP A 182 -1.81 15.20 9.42
CA ASP A 182 -2.98 15.77 8.75
C ASP A 182 -3.37 17.13 9.33
N LEU A 183 -3.85 17.99 8.44
CA LEU A 183 -4.43 19.28 8.78
C LEU A 183 -5.87 19.06 9.19
N ALA A 184 -6.11 18.91 10.49
CA ALA A 184 -7.47 19.01 11.00
C ALA A 184 -8.02 20.42 10.66
N THR A 185 -9.13 20.45 9.93
CA THR A 185 -10.22 21.45 10.08
C THR A 185 -10.05 22.88 9.57
N LEU A 186 -8.99 23.27 8.86
CA LEU A 186 -8.95 24.61 8.25
C LEU A 186 -9.48 24.57 6.81
N GLU A 187 -10.65 25.17 6.59
CA GLU A 187 -11.21 25.48 5.26
C GLU A 187 -10.48 26.67 4.61
N LEU A 188 -9.15 26.62 4.62
CA LEU A 188 -8.31 27.67 4.07
C LEU A 188 -7.85 27.25 2.68
N PRO A 189 -8.27 27.94 1.61
CA PRO A 189 -7.87 27.62 0.25
C PRO A 189 -6.48 28.19 -0.08
N ASP A 190 -5.78 27.53 -1.00
CA ASP A 190 -4.37 27.79 -1.39
C ASP A 190 -4.08 29.14 -2.07
N HIS A 191 -5.13 29.90 -2.42
CA HIS A 191 -5.02 31.25 -2.98
C HIS A 191 -5.05 32.34 -1.91
N GLU A 192 -5.37 32.00 -0.65
CA GLU A 192 -5.34 32.96 0.44
C GLU A 192 -3.92 33.16 0.99
N PRO A 193 -3.48 34.40 1.27
CA PRO A 193 -2.12 34.68 1.74
C PRO A 193 -1.71 33.91 3.00
N GLU A 194 -2.66 33.71 3.92
CA GLU A 194 -2.46 33.04 5.20
C GLU A 194 -2.23 31.55 5.05
N PHE A 195 -2.71 30.94 3.94
CA PHE A 195 -2.64 29.49 3.71
C PHE A 195 -1.23 28.95 3.93
N TRP A 196 -0.27 29.47 3.18
CA TRP A 196 1.09 28.92 3.19
C TRP A 196 1.74 29.08 4.57
N THR A 197 1.59 30.24 5.19
CA THR A 197 2.14 30.51 6.52
C THR A 197 1.55 29.57 7.58
N VAL A 198 0.23 29.38 7.58
CA VAL A 198 -0.46 28.52 8.54
C VAL A 198 -0.12 27.05 8.30
N GLN A 199 -0.17 26.58 7.04
CA GLN A 199 0.09 25.18 6.72
C GLN A 199 1.55 24.78 6.97
N LEU A 200 2.52 25.63 6.63
CA LEU A 200 3.93 25.39 6.95
C LEU A 200 4.16 25.33 8.45
N ARG A 201 3.55 26.24 9.23
CA ARG A 201 3.65 26.22 10.70
C ARG A 201 3.05 24.94 11.29
N ASN A 202 1.87 24.54 10.84
CA ASN A 202 1.19 23.34 11.32
C ASN A 202 2.00 22.09 11.02
N LEU A 203 2.50 21.96 9.79
CA LEU A 203 3.38 20.85 9.38
C LEU A 203 4.64 20.79 10.25
N ARG A 204 5.33 21.92 10.45
CA ARG A 204 6.53 22.00 11.29
C ARG A 204 6.26 21.63 12.74
N ASN A 205 5.18 22.15 13.32
CA ASN A 205 4.81 21.87 14.71
C ASN A 205 4.43 20.41 14.90
N GLY A 206 3.56 19.87 14.03
CA GLY A 206 3.15 18.47 14.08
C GLY A 206 4.33 17.53 13.88
N PHE A 207 5.26 17.85 12.99
CA PHE A 207 6.48 17.08 12.81
C PHE A 207 7.41 17.17 14.04
N ALA A 208 7.59 18.35 14.63
CA ALA A 208 8.42 18.52 15.81
C ALA A 208 7.86 17.75 17.02
N GLU A 209 6.56 17.88 17.26
CA GLU A 209 5.84 17.23 18.35
C GLU A 209 5.82 15.71 18.18
N LYS A 210 5.45 15.23 16.98
CA LYS A 210 5.18 13.82 16.76
C LYS A 210 6.38 13.07 16.20
N VAL A 211 7.31 13.65 15.48
CA VAL A 211 8.33 12.87 14.73
C VAL A 211 9.74 13.11 15.24
N ARG A 212 10.17 14.37 15.32
CA ARG A 212 11.58 14.73 15.53
C ARG A 212 12.21 14.06 16.74
N GLY A 213 11.62 14.24 17.93
CA GLY A 213 12.20 13.68 19.17
C GLY A 213 12.22 12.14 19.19
N ARG A 214 11.26 11.49 18.51
CA ARG A 214 11.23 10.02 18.37
C ARG A 214 12.32 9.50 17.42
N MET A 215 12.64 10.25 16.36
CA MET A 215 13.77 9.92 15.49
C MET A 215 15.11 10.11 16.20
N GLU A 216 15.29 11.21 16.94
CA GLU A 216 16.52 11.49 17.69
C GLU A 216 16.83 10.42 18.76
N ARG A 217 15.80 9.86 19.38
CA ARG A 217 15.90 8.76 20.34
C ARG A 217 15.98 7.36 19.71
N GLN A 218 15.90 7.27 18.37
CA GLN A 218 15.83 6.00 17.63
C GLN A 218 14.60 5.14 17.95
N ASP A 219 13.52 5.74 18.46
CA ASP A 219 12.21 5.08 18.64
C ASP A 219 11.61 4.70 17.27
N ILE A 220 11.89 5.52 16.25
CA ILE A 220 11.51 5.28 14.85
C ILE A 220 12.70 4.66 14.11
N ARG A 221 12.68 3.34 13.91
CA ARG A 221 13.72 2.62 13.15
C ARG A 221 13.46 2.59 11.64
N ARG A 222 12.18 2.48 11.26
CA ARG A 222 11.72 2.41 9.88
C ARG A 222 10.51 3.31 9.72
N LEU A 223 10.55 4.15 8.69
CA LEU A 223 9.53 5.13 8.41
C LEU A 223 9.01 4.93 6.98
N ALA A 224 7.69 4.88 6.81
CA ALA A 224 7.05 4.96 5.51
C ALA A 224 6.22 6.23 5.43
N VAL A 225 6.34 6.99 4.35
CA VAL A 225 5.76 8.32 4.19
C VAL A 225 4.74 8.29 3.06
N PHE A 226 3.50 8.57 3.41
CA PHE A 226 2.37 8.64 2.49
C PHE A 226 1.82 10.07 2.52
N ALA A 227 2.12 10.83 1.47
CA ALA A 227 1.85 12.26 1.46
C ALA A 227 1.06 12.67 0.21
N LEU A 228 0.03 13.49 0.41
CA LEU A 228 -0.77 14.13 -0.63
C LEU A 228 -0.92 15.61 -0.26
N GLY A 229 -0.41 16.51 -1.08
CA GLY A 229 -0.54 17.94 -0.82
C GLY A 229 0.09 18.80 -1.91
N PRO A 230 -0.04 20.13 -1.78
CA PRO A 230 0.64 21.09 -2.64
C PRO A 230 2.17 20.91 -2.61
N MET A 231 2.82 21.15 -3.75
CA MET A 231 4.25 20.85 -3.93
C MET A 231 5.14 21.50 -2.87
N PRO A 232 4.98 22.79 -2.49
CA PRO A 232 5.85 23.41 -1.48
C PRO A 232 5.77 22.78 -0.10
N LEU A 233 4.59 22.28 0.30
CA LEU A 233 4.41 21.59 1.59
C LEU A 233 5.06 20.20 1.57
N LEU A 234 5.02 19.51 0.43
CA LEU A 234 5.70 18.22 0.26
C LEU A 234 7.22 18.37 0.28
N PHE A 235 7.77 19.41 -0.35
CA PHE A 235 9.19 19.76 -0.21
C PHE A 235 9.57 20.05 1.25
N GLU A 236 8.76 20.80 1.99
CA GLU A 236 9.02 21.08 3.40
C GLU A 236 8.94 19.80 4.25
N LEU A 237 7.96 18.91 4.02
CA LEU A 237 7.87 17.62 4.69
C LEU A 237 9.14 16.80 4.44
N GLY A 238 9.59 16.74 3.19
CA GLY A 238 10.84 16.08 2.82
C GLY A 238 12.04 16.65 3.58
N ARG A 239 12.18 17.99 3.60
CA ARG A 239 13.26 18.67 4.33
C ARG A 239 13.25 18.36 5.82
N LEU A 240 12.06 18.27 6.44
CA LEU A 240 11.92 17.94 7.85
C LEU A 240 12.33 16.49 8.17
N ILE A 241 12.06 15.54 7.25
CA ILE A 241 12.49 14.15 7.38
C ILE A 241 14.00 14.00 7.19
N SER A 242 14.59 14.77 6.28
CA SER A 242 15.98 14.68 5.80
C SER A 242 16.33 13.34 5.09
N ASP A 243 17.50 13.29 4.47
CA ASP A 243 18.05 12.08 3.84
C ASP A 243 18.74 11.13 4.84
N ILE A 244 18.96 11.56 6.09
CA ILE A 244 19.59 10.77 7.16
C ILE A 244 18.64 9.70 7.69
N ALA A 245 17.34 9.96 7.65
CA ALA A 245 16.32 9.04 8.14
C ALA A 245 16.13 7.85 7.19
N THR A 246 16.02 6.64 7.73
CA THR A 246 15.53 5.47 7.00
C THR A 246 14.03 5.64 6.72
N ALA A 247 13.72 6.42 5.68
CA ALA A 247 12.36 6.72 5.25
C ALA A 247 12.13 6.25 3.81
N GLU A 248 11.04 5.51 3.61
CA GLU A 248 10.52 5.14 2.30
C GLU A 248 9.34 6.03 1.95
N VAL A 249 9.49 6.87 0.92
CA VAL A 249 8.40 7.69 0.41
C VAL A 249 7.60 6.89 -0.61
N ARG A 250 6.28 6.81 -0.40
CA ARG A 250 5.36 6.08 -1.28
C ARG A 250 4.66 7.03 -2.26
N GLN A 251 4.27 6.50 -3.41
CA GLN A 251 3.51 7.20 -4.43
C GLN A 251 2.09 6.66 -4.52
N LEU A 252 1.11 7.55 -4.70
CA LEU A 252 -0.23 7.15 -5.09
C LEU A 252 -0.25 6.87 -6.60
N LEU A 253 -0.34 5.61 -6.96
CA LEU A 253 -0.59 5.15 -8.32
C LEU A 253 -2.07 5.40 -8.67
N ARG A 254 -2.34 5.69 -9.95
CA ARG A 254 -3.68 5.99 -10.47
C ARG A 254 -4.33 4.78 -11.13
N ASP A 255 -3.55 3.88 -11.75
CA ASP A 255 -4.10 2.72 -12.46
C ASP A 255 -3.26 1.41 -12.34
N PRO A 256 -3.59 0.46 -11.46
CA PRO A 256 -4.69 0.51 -10.52
C PRO A 256 -4.41 1.51 -9.40
N LYS A 257 -5.48 2.15 -8.91
CA LYS A 257 -5.38 3.12 -7.81
C LYS A 257 -4.87 2.44 -6.53
N GLY A 258 -3.77 2.92 -5.98
CA GLY A 258 -3.21 2.37 -4.75
C GLY A 258 -1.82 2.91 -4.44
N TRP A 259 -1.21 2.41 -3.37
CA TRP A 259 0.14 2.83 -2.95
C TRP A 259 1.21 1.76 -3.14
N LYS A 260 0.81 0.60 -3.66
CA LYS A 260 1.72 -0.50 -3.92
C LYS A 260 2.51 -0.19 -5.18
N TRP A 261 3.84 -0.22 -5.07
CA TRP A 261 4.71 -0.09 -6.25
C TRP A 261 4.39 -1.16 -7.29
N ASP A 262 4.59 -0.82 -8.55
CA ASP A 262 4.40 -1.74 -9.66
C ASP A 262 5.76 -2.29 -10.12
N PRO A 263 6.16 -3.49 -9.65
CA PRO A 263 7.45 -4.06 -10.01
C PRO A 263 7.54 -4.46 -11.50
N ARG A 264 6.43 -4.40 -12.24
CA ARG A 264 6.37 -4.70 -13.68
C ARG A 264 6.47 -3.45 -14.55
N ALA A 265 6.46 -2.27 -13.95
CA ALA A 265 6.59 -1.02 -14.69
C ALA A 265 7.97 -0.93 -15.38
N THR A 266 8.01 -0.25 -16.52
CA THR A 266 9.25 0.05 -17.24
C THR A 266 10.11 1.03 -16.43
N VAL A 267 11.43 0.99 -16.61
CA VAL A 267 12.35 1.98 -16.04
C VAL A 267 11.99 3.37 -16.55
N LEU A 268 11.96 4.35 -15.66
CA LEU A 268 11.74 5.74 -16.04
C LEU A 268 13.06 6.41 -16.46
N GLU A 269 13.08 6.99 -17.65
CA GLU A 269 14.20 7.76 -18.14
C GLU A 269 14.03 9.25 -17.83
N TYR A 270 15.14 9.91 -17.49
CA TYR A 270 15.19 11.33 -17.19
C TYR A 270 16.11 12.07 -18.16
N ASP A 271 15.69 13.23 -18.61
CA ASP A 271 16.49 14.17 -19.41
C ASP A 271 16.80 15.42 -18.59
N VAL A 272 18.04 15.92 -18.68
CA VAL A 272 18.45 17.17 -18.02
C VAL A 272 18.84 18.18 -19.09
N ARG A 273 18.12 19.31 -19.12
CA ARG A 273 18.40 20.41 -20.03
C ARG A 273 19.04 21.55 -19.27
N ARG A 274 20.13 22.06 -19.84
CA ARG A 274 20.93 23.15 -19.27
C ARG A 274 20.71 24.43 -20.10
N PRO A 275 20.69 25.61 -19.49
CA PRO A 275 20.64 26.87 -20.20
C PRO A 275 21.97 27.15 -20.91
N ASN A 276 21.91 27.95 -21.97
CA ASN A 276 23.11 28.45 -22.66
C ASN A 276 23.67 29.72 -22.00
N ASN A 277 22.88 30.40 -21.16
CA ASN A 277 23.27 31.59 -20.41
C ASN A 277 23.55 31.25 -18.94
N THR A 278 24.52 31.95 -18.37
CA THR A 278 24.88 31.86 -16.94
C THR A 278 24.46 33.10 -16.14
N GLY A 279 24.04 34.18 -16.81
CA GLY A 279 23.50 35.39 -16.19
C GLY A 279 22.00 35.32 -15.91
N GLY A 280 21.50 36.24 -15.08
CA GLY A 280 20.09 36.35 -14.72
C GLY A 280 19.66 35.40 -13.60
N PRO A 281 18.39 35.46 -13.17
CA PRO A 281 17.83 34.54 -12.17
C PRO A 281 17.82 33.10 -12.67
N VAL A 282 18.11 32.13 -11.80
CA VAL A 282 18.08 30.70 -12.16
C VAL A 282 16.68 30.12 -11.92
N ALA A 283 16.15 29.43 -12.92
CA ALA A 283 14.93 28.65 -12.83
C ALA A 283 15.24 27.16 -13.00
N LEU A 284 14.59 26.30 -12.20
CA LEU A 284 14.64 24.85 -12.35
C LEU A 284 13.24 24.31 -12.53
N LYS A 285 12.93 23.84 -13.73
CA LYS A 285 11.68 23.13 -14.02
C LYS A 285 11.83 21.66 -13.63
N LEU A 286 10.84 21.13 -12.93
CA LEU A 286 10.76 19.69 -12.66
C LEU A 286 9.54 19.15 -13.40
N GLU A 287 9.77 18.55 -14.56
CA GLU A 287 8.76 18.22 -15.57
C GLU A 287 8.52 16.71 -15.60
N LEU A 288 8.12 16.14 -14.47
CA LEU A 288 7.94 14.68 -14.36
C LEU A 288 6.49 14.26 -14.63
N SER A 289 5.52 14.98 -14.09
CA SER A 289 4.09 14.66 -14.29
C SER A 289 3.44 15.40 -15.45
N ALA A 290 4.06 16.50 -15.88
CA ALA A 290 3.63 17.32 -17.02
C ALA A 290 4.77 18.24 -17.46
N GLU A 291 4.76 18.63 -18.73
CA GLU A 291 5.66 19.65 -19.26
C GLU A 291 5.28 21.06 -18.76
N ILE A 292 6.30 21.91 -18.62
CA ILE A 292 6.21 23.31 -18.25
C ILE A 292 6.90 24.13 -19.35
N SER A 293 6.12 24.88 -20.11
CA SER A 293 6.67 25.78 -21.13
C SER A 293 7.52 26.88 -20.51
N ASP A 294 8.59 27.26 -21.19
CA ASP A 294 9.47 28.37 -20.76
C ASP A 294 8.71 29.70 -20.65
N GLU A 295 7.66 29.88 -21.48
CA GLU A 295 6.80 31.07 -21.41
C GLU A 295 6.14 31.24 -20.05
N ARG A 296 5.71 30.13 -19.41
CA ARG A 296 5.16 30.17 -18.04
C ARG A 296 6.20 30.52 -16.99
N ILE A 297 7.49 30.33 -17.28
CA ILE A 297 8.56 30.77 -16.39
C ILE A 297 8.80 32.27 -16.59
N ARG A 298 8.78 32.74 -17.84
CA ARG A 298 8.98 34.15 -18.20
C ARG A 298 7.83 35.07 -17.76
N THR A 299 6.65 34.53 -17.46
CA THR A 299 5.60 35.31 -16.78
C THR A 299 5.92 35.64 -15.32
N THR A 300 6.85 34.90 -14.71
CA THR A 300 7.19 34.99 -13.29
C THR A 300 8.61 35.52 -13.05
N LEU A 301 9.53 35.26 -13.98
CA LEU A 301 10.93 35.67 -13.94
C LEU A 301 11.30 36.49 -15.19
N PRO A 302 12.33 37.34 -15.12
CA PRO A 302 12.87 38.07 -16.27
C PRO A 302 13.17 37.17 -17.48
N ALA A 303 13.13 37.77 -18.68
CA ALA A 303 13.32 37.05 -19.94
C ALA A 303 14.73 36.42 -20.10
N ASP A 304 15.72 36.95 -19.39
CA ASP A 304 17.10 36.46 -19.34
C ASP A 304 17.33 35.39 -18.27
N ALA A 305 16.27 34.86 -17.63
CA ALA A 305 16.40 33.78 -16.67
C ALA A 305 17.08 32.55 -17.28
N ALA A 306 18.03 31.96 -16.54
CA ALA A 306 18.71 30.73 -16.92
C ALA A 306 17.84 29.53 -16.53
N ILE A 307 17.19 28.91 -17.52
CA ILE A 307 16.21 27.84 -17.31
C ILE A 307 16.88 26.46 -17.43
N TRP A 308 17.00 25.79 -16.29
CA TRP A 308 17.32 24.36 -16.18
C TRP A 308 16.03 23.53 -16.17
N SER A 309 16.12 22.28 -16.62
CA SER A 309 15.02 21.33 -16.52
C SER A 309 15.50 19.92 -16.18
N ILE A 310 14.72 19.23 -15.35
CA ILE A 310 14.73 17.76 -15.22
C ILE A 310 13.37 17.28 -15.72
N ALA A 311 13.34 16.51 -16.80
CA ALA A 311 12.11 16.01 -17.42
C ALA A 311 12.05 14.48 -17.42
N ALA A 312 10.86 13.92 -17.25
CA ALA A 312 10.61 12.49 -17.46
C ALA A 312 10.30 12.22 -18.94
N ALA A 313 10.89 11.16 -19.50
CA ALA A 313 10.45 10.65 -20.80
C ALA A 313 8.98 10.22 -20.71
N GLY A 314 8.12 10.80 -21.55
CA GLY A 314 6.69 10.53 -21.53
C GLY A 314 5.95 11.06 -20.29
N ALA A 315 6.35 12.21 -19.75
CA ALA A 315 5.77 12.82 -18.55
C ALA A 315 4.22 12.72 -18.48
N HIS A 316 3.72 12.09 -17.41
CA HIS A 316 2.29 12.02 -17.11
C HIS A 316 2.03 11.85 -15.60
N ASN A 317 0.78 12.05 -15.17
CA ASN A 317 0.38 12.09 -13.76
C ASN A 317 0.50 10.76 -12.98
N ASP A 318 0.98 9.70 -13.62
CA ASP A 318 1.12 8.34 -13.07
C ASP A 318 2.47 7.70 -13.46
N VAL A 319 3.45 8.52 -13.84
CA VAL A 319 4.75 8.07 -14.39
C VAL A 319 5.66 7.42 -13.35
N MET A 320 5.54 7.83 -12.07
CA MET A 320 6.38 7.33 -10.99
C MET A 320 5.79 6.05 -10.41
N ARG A 321 6.33 4.90 -10.81
CA ARG A 321 5.77 3.58 -10.47
C ARG A 321 6.69 2.67 -9.69
N ARG A 322 7.95 3.05 -9.54
CA ARG A 322 8.98 2.23 -8.93
C ARG A 322 9.82 3.03 -7.93
N PRO A 323 10.24 2.40 -6.82
CA PRO A 323 11.08 3.05 -5.84
C PRO A 323 12.49 3.35 -6.39
N GLU A 324 12.98 2.54 -7.34
CA GLU A 324 14.30 2.78 -7.95
C GLU A 324 14.32 4.05 -8.81
N ASP A 325 13.23 4.32 -9.54
CA ASP A 325 13.09 5.53 -10.36
C ASP A 325 13.04 6.78 -9.47
N LEU A 326 12.31 6.70 -8.35
CA LEU A 326 12.27 7.77 -7.35
C LEU A 326 13.65 8.05 -6.76
N ALA A 327 14.41 7.00 -6.43
CA ALA A 327 15.78 7.13 -5.95
C ALA A 327 16.74 7.68 -7.03
N ALA A 328 16.54 7.32 -8.30
CA ALA A 328 17.30 7.87 -9.42
C ALA A 328 17.01 9.38 -9.60
N PHE A 329 15.74 9.80 -9.49
CA PHE A 329 15.38 11.21 -9.47
C PHE A 329 16.05 11.96 -8.32
N ALA A 330 16.03 11.43 -7.10
CA ALA A 330 16.67 12.08 -5.95
C ALA A 330 18.20 12.27 -6.13
N LYS A 331 18.88 11.31 -6.78
CA LYS A 331 20.30 11.45 -7.16
C LYS A 331 20.48 12.53 -8.23
N LEU A 332 19.65 12.51 -9.27
CA LEU A 332 19.71 13.46 -10.36
C LEU A 332 19.44 14.90 -9.88
N PHE A 333 18.44 15.08 -9.02
CA PHE A 333 18.08 16.37 -8.44
C PHE A 333 19.27 17.00 -7.70
N ARG A 334 19.94 16.25 -6.81
CA ARG A 334 21.14 16.73 -6.10
C ARG A 334 22.24 17.13 -7.07
N LYS A 335 22.55 16.24 -8.03
CA LYS A 335 23.56 16.52 -9.05
C LYS A 335 23.23 17.80 -9.84
N THR A 336 21.97 18.01 -10.19
CA THR A 336 21.54 19.22 -10.91
C THR A 336 21.70 20.47 -10.04
N LEU A 337 21.42 20.40 -8.73
CA LEU A 337 21.69 21.52 -7.82
C LEU A 337 23.19 21.84 -7.72
N ASP A 338 24.04 20.82 -7.68
CA ASP A 338 25.50 21.00 -7.71
C ASP A 338 25.97 21.61 -9.03
N ASP A 339 25.48 21.10 -10.17
CA ASP A 339 25.79 21.63 -11.49
C ASP A 339 25.35 23.11 -11.63
N ILE A 340 24.17 23.47 -11.10
CA ILE A 340 23.67 24.86 -11.05
C ILE A 340 24.62 25.73 -10.21
N LYS A 341 25.05 25.24 -9.03
CA LYS A 341 25.95 25.97 -8.15
C LYS A 341 27.30 26.23 -8.80
N VAL A 342 27.85 25.25 -9.52
CA VAL A 342 29.08 25.41 -10.31
C VAL A 342 28.92 26.44 -11.42
N ALA A 343 27.77 26.46 -12.11
CA ALA A 343 27.53 27.35 -13.24
C ALA A 343 27.21 28.80 -12.83
N HIS A 344 26.54 29.00 -11.68
CA HIS A 344 25.96 30.29 -11.29
C HIS A 344 26.50 30.85 -9.95
N GLY A 345 27.37 30.11 -9.25
CA GLY A 345 28.02 30.51 -8.00
C GLY A 345 27.39 29.94 -6.73
N GLU A 346 28.18 29.91 -5.65
CA GLU A 346 27.80 29.29 -4.35
C GLU A 346 26.54 29.91 -3.72
N ASN A 347 26.31 31.20 -3.92
CA ASN A 347 25.18 31.94 -3.32
C ASN A 347 23.94 32.01 -4.23
N VAL A 348 23.89 31.21 -5.30
CA VAL A 348 22.76 31.21 -6.23
C VAL A 348 21.46 30.84 -5.51
N VAL A 349 20.38 31.54 -5.87
CA VAL A 349 19.01 31.18 -5.46
C VAL A 349 18.32 30.53 -6.65
N VAL A 350 17.80 29.31 -6.45
CA VAL A 350 17.15 28.54 -7.50
C VAL A 350 15.63 28.66 -7.36
N ASN A 351 14.96 29.18 -8.38
CA ASN A 351 13.51 29.24 -8.45
C ASN A 351 12.98 27.92 -9.02
N VAL A 352 12.37 27.09 -8.19
CA VAL A 352 11.91 25.74 -8.54
C VAL A 352 10.44 25.78 -8.96
N PHE A 353 10.15 25.26 -10.15
CA PHE A 353 8.81 25.18 -10.74
C PHE A 353 8.42 23.70 -10.89
N PRO A 354 7.73 23.12 -9.89
CA PRO A 354 7.44 21.69 -9.86
C PRO A 354 6.14 21.33 -10.61
N ALA A 355 6.25 20.38 -11.53
CA ALA A 355 5.16 19.57 -12.04
C ALA A 355 5.57 18.09 -11.88
N VAL A 356 5.49 17.60 -10.63
CA VAL A 356 6.02 16.28 -10.26
C VAL A 356 5.01 15.42 -9.51
N PRO A 357 5.17 14.08 -9.53
CA PRO A 357 4.48 13.18 -8.61
C PRO A 357 4.75 13.56 -7.14
N VAL A 358 3.79 13.32 -6.25
CA VAL A 358 3.87 13.71 -4.83
C VAL A 358 5.09 13.12 -4.13
N SER A 359 5.47 11.89 -4.46
CA SER A 359 6.66 11.23 -3.92
C SER A 359 7.95 11.97 -4.31
N ALA A 360 8.05 12.42 -5.56
CA ALA A 360 9.21 13.17 -6.06
C ALA A 360 9.33 14.54 -5.38
N ALA A 361 8.22 15.21 -5.05
CA ALA A 361 8.27 16.46 -4.28
C ALA A 361 8.81 16.26 -2.86
N VAL A 362 8.37 15.20 -2.18
CA VAL A 362 8.90 14.85 -0.84
C VAL A 362 10.38 14.47 -0.95
N GLU A 363 10.77 13.64 -1.92
CA GLU A 363 12.17 13.24 -2.09
C GLU A 363 13.08 14.39 -2.51
N ALA A 364 12.62 15.34 -3.31
CA ALA A 364 13.39 16.55 -3.60
C ALA A 364 13.67 17.36 -2.33
N GLY A 365 12.68 17.46 -1.43
CA GLY A 365 12.85 18.05 -0.10
C GLY A 365 13.86 17.29 0.78
N ARG A 366 13.80 15.95 0.79
CA ARG A 366 14.73 15.10 1.56
C ARG A 366 16.15 15.19 1.04
N ALA A 367 16.30 15.19 -0.28
CA ALA A 367 17.59 15.21 -0.95
C ALA A 367 18.27 16.58 -0.88
N TRP A 368 17.54 17.65 -0.56
CA TRP A 368 18.11 18.97 -0.37
C TRP A 368 18.85 19.08 0.97
N GLN A 369 20.13 19.47 0.92
CA GLN A 369 20.98 19.58 2.10
C GLN A 369 21.23 21.05 2.44
N PRO A 370 20.80 21.54 3.63
CA PRO A 370 20.89 22.94 4.00
C PRO A 370 22.29 23.53 4.08
N LYS A 371 23.36 22.74 3.98
CA LYS A 371 24.76 23.23 4.03
C LYS A 371 25.50 23.09 2.70
N ALA A 372 24.96 22.33 1.75
CA ALA A 372 25.67 21.99 0.51
C ALA A 372 25.01 22.57 -0.73
N HIS A 373 23.67 22.60 -0.74
CA HIS A 373 22.87 23.01 -1.90
C HIS A 373 22.38 24.46 -1.78
N PRO A 374 22.14 25.14 -2.91
CA PRO A 374 21.63 26.51 -2.93
C PRO A 374 20.27 26.65 -2.25
N THR A 375 19.93 27.90 -1.90
CA THR A 375 18.59 28.25 -1.44
C THR A 375 17.57 27.98 -2.55
N LEU A 376 16.47 27.31 -2.22
CA LEU A 376 15.40 26.99 -3.14
C LEU A 376 14.17 27.86 -2.86
N ARG A 377 13.70 28.59 -3.86
CA ARG A 377 12.40 29.25 -3.85
C ARG A 377 11.41 28.38 -4.60
N ILE A 378 10.47 27.78 -3.88
CA ILE A 378 9.52 26.82 -4.44
C ILE A 378 8.25 27.55 -4.83
N PHE A 379 7.90 27.41 -6.11
CA PHE A 379 6.68 27.95 -6.68
C PHE A 379 5.57 26.92 -6.65
N ASP A 380 4.33 27.38 -6.55
CA ASP A 380 3.12 26.56 -6.72
C ASP A 380 2.29 27.09 -7.88
N GLN A 381 1.52 26.20 -8.52
CA GLN A 381 0.69 26.55 -9.68
C GLN A 381 -0.76 26.73 -9.24
N ASN A 382 -1.27 27.97 -9.32
CA ASN A 382 -2.66 28.28 -8.99
C ASN A 382 -3.32 29.16 -10.05
N LYS A 383 -4.37 28.65 -10.69
CA LYS A 383 -5.11 29.38 -11.74
C LYS A 383 -5.74 30.68 -11.22
N LYS A 384 -6.19 30.72 -9.96
CA LYS A 384 -6.80 31.92 -9.37
C LYS A 384 -5.78 33.03 -9.12
N LEU A 385 -4.50 32.68 -8.97
CA LEU A 385 -3.39 33.62 -8.79
C LEU A 385 -2.64 33.91 -10.10
N GLY A 386 -3.21 33.52 -11.25
CA GLY A 386 -2.63 33.83 -12.57
C GLY A 386 -1.48 32.93 -13.00
N GLY A 387 -1.21 31.81 -12.32
CA GLY A 387 -0.17 30.86 -12.71
C GLY A 387 0.75 30.48 -11.57
N PHE A 388 2.06 30.48 -11.83
CA PHE A 388 3.07 30.21 -10.83
C PHE A 388 3.26 31.42 -9.91
N PHE A 389 3.24 31.17 -8.60
CA PHE A 389 3.54 32.16 -7.58
C PHE A 389 4.48 31.57 -6.54
N PHE A 390 5.29 32.42 -5.91
CA PHE A 390 6.22 32.00 -4.87
C PHE A 390 5.45 31.63 -3.60
N ALA A 391 5.69 30.43 -3.08
CA ALA A 391 4.94 29.89 -1.94
C ALA A 391 5.82 29.58 -0.72
N HIS A 392 7.04 29.08 -0.93
CA HIS A 392 7.91 28.65 0.17
C HIS A 392 9.39 28.75 -0.19
N GLU A 393 10.25 28.90 0.82
CA GLU A 393 11.70 28.95 0.69
C GLU A 393 12.38 27.89 1.57
N LEU A 394 13.27 27.10 0.97
CA LEU A 394 14.23 26.27 1.68
C LEU A 394 15.57 26.99 1.68
N LYS A 395 16.01 27.49 2.84
CA LYS A 395 17.25 28.26 2.98
C LYS A 395 18.18 27.63 4.00
N HIS A 396 19.46 27.97 3.88
CA HIS A 396 20.48 27.64 4.87
C HIS A 396 20.00 28.04 6.28
N THR A 397 20.00 27.10 7.21
CA THR A 397 19.92 27.42 8.64
C THR A 397 21.26 27.99 9.04
N SER A 398 21.26 29.29 9.40
CA SER A 398 22.38 30.01 10.01
C SER A 398 22.87 29.31 11.27
#